data_AF-A0A956HGT5-F1
#
_entry.id   AF-A0A956HGT5-F1
#
_cell.length_a   1.000
_cell.length_b   1.000
_cell.length_c   1.000
_cell.angle_alpha   90.00
_cell.angle_beta   90.00
_cell.angle_gamma   90.00
#
_symmetry.space_group_name_H-M   'P 1'
#
loop_
_entity.id
_entity.type
_entity.pdbx_description
1 polymer ?
#
loop_
_entity_poly.entity_id
_entity_poly.type
_entity_poly.pdbx_seq_one_letter_code
_entity_poly.pdbx_strand_id
1 'polypeptide(L)'
;MENRTKILDELWSIAKLDHVVTEDERQLLKTLEEQLDHYELLDRDVRMDDLVEFGEFLALRQARKQILERALATAFADGRVTDDERQLLVRIIEVLPLVR
;
A
#
# COMPACT_ATOMS: atom_id res chain seq x y z
N MET A 1 7.18 0.11 -12.20
CA MET A 1 7.95 -1.15 -12.00
C MET A 1 8.97 -1.07 -10.88
N GLU A 2 9.99 -0.20 -10.89
CA GLU A 2 10.97 -0.19 -9.78
C GLU A 2 10.39 0.19 -8.41
N ASN A 3 9.34 1.02 -8.36
CA ASN A 3 8.81 1.52 -7.09
C ASN A 3 7.96 0.46 -6.35
N ARG A 4 7.04 -0.21 -7.06
CA ARG A 4 6.20 -1.28 -6.49
C ARG A 4 7.02 -2.41 -5.86
N THR A 5 7.97 -2.96 -6.62
CA THR A 5 8.78 -4.09 -6.13
C THR A 5 9.58 -3.68 -4.90
N LYS A 6 10.16 -2.48 -4.88
CA LYS A 6 10.87 -1.95 -3.71
C LYS A 6 9.95 -1.81 -2.49
N ILE A 7 8.72 -1.30 -2.68
CA ILE A 7 7.73 -1.18 -1.61
C ILE A 7 7.38 -2.55 -1.03
N LEU A 8 7.07 -3.53 -1.88
CA LEU A 8 6.71 -4.88 -1.42
C LEU A 8 7.88 -5.59 -0.75
N ASP A 9 9.08 -5.52 -1.32
CA ASP A 9 10.29 -6.13 -0.75
C ASP A 9 10.59 -5.57 0.64
N GLU A 10 10.43 -4.26 0.82
CA GLU A 10 10.62 -3.60 2.10
C GLU A 10 9.58 -4.06 3.14
N LEU A 11 8.30 -4.11 2.77
CA LEU A 11 7.24 -4.53 3.69
C LEU A 11 7.32 -6.02 4.03
N TRP A 12 7.69 -6.86 3.07
CA TRP A 12 8.01 -8.27 3.32
C TRP A 12 9.23 -8.44 4.21
N SER A 13 10.18 -7.52 4.17
CA SER A 13 11.35 -7.55 5.06
C SER A 13 10.95 -7.20 6.49
N ILE A 14 10.05 -6.23 6.68
CA ILE A 14 9.51 -5.86 8.00
C ILE A 14 8.75 -7.04 8.62
N ALA A 15 7.83 -7.66 7.88
CA ALA A 15 7.07 -8.82 8.35
C ALA A 15 7.94 -10.06 8.66
N LYS A 16 9.22 -10.06 8.28
CA LYS A 16 10.17 -11.14 8.55
C LYS A 16 11.12 -10.83 9.70
N LEU A 17 11.06 -9.64 10.31
CA LEU A 17 12.00 -9.21 11.35
C LEU A 17 11.93 -10.08 12.61
N ASP A 18 10.75 -10.61 12.93
CA ASP A 18 10.48 -11.49 14.06
C ASP A 18 10.63 -12.99 13.70
N HIS A 19 11.05 -13.29 12.47
CA HIS A 19 11.17 -14.62 11.87
C HIS A 19 9.86 -15.41 11.68
N VAL A 20 8.69 -14.82 11.95
CA VAL A 20 7.38 -15.48 11.83
C VAL A 20 6.37 -14.55 11.17
N VAL A 21 6.16 -14.71 9.87
CA VAL A 21 5.06 -14.02 9.18
C VAL A 21 3.74 -14.66 9.58
N THR A 22 2.91 -13.93 10.31
CA THR A 22 1.55 -14.34 10.69
C THR A 22 0.62 -14.39 9.47
N GLU A 23 -0.53 -15.06 9.61
CA GLU A 23 -1.51 -15.10 8.51
C GLU A 23 -2.14 -13.72 8.27
N ASP A 24 -2.31 -12.91 9.32
CA ASP A 24 -2.86 -11.56 9.23
C ASP A 24 -1.92 -10.61 8.49
N GLU A 25 -0.62 -10.65 8.79
CA GLU A 25 0.40 -9.90 8.04
C GLU A 25 0.50 -10.36 6.59
N ARG A 26 0.44 -11.68 6.34
CA ARG A 26 0.42 -12.21 4.98
C ARG A 26 -0.80 -11.70 4.21
N GLN A 27 -1.96 -11.71 4.84
CA GLN A 27 -3.20 -11.22 4.23
C GLN A 27 -3.14 -9.71 3.98
N LEU A 28 -2.52 -8.94 4.89
CA LEU A 28 -2.28 -7.51 4.75
C LEU A 28 -1.37 -7.21 3.56
N LEU A 29 -0.22 -7.90 3.46
CA LEU A 29 0.72 -7.75 2.36
C LEU A 29 0.12 -8.13 1.01
N LYS A 30 -0.65 -9.21 0.96
CA LYS A 30 -1.34 -9.65 -0.26
C LYS A 30 -2.42 -8.64 -0.69
N THR A 31 -3.21 -8.15 0.27
CA THR A 31 -4.22 -7.11 -0.01
C THR A 31 -3.55 -5.85 -0.56
N LEU A 32 -2.42 -5.46 0.02
CA LEU A 32 -1.65 -4.31 -0.45
C LEU A 32 -1.10 -4.52 -1.86
N GLU A 33 -0.56 -5.70 -2.16
CA GLU A 33 -0.04 -6.05 -3.49
C GLU A 33 -1.10 -5.84 -4.57
N GLU A 34 -2.31 -6.37 -4.37
CA GLU A 34 -3.42 -6.21 -5.31
C GLU A 34 -3.82 -4.75 -5.53
N GLN A 35 -3.74 -3.91 -4.48
CA GLN A 35 -4.08 -2.49 -4.61
C GLN A 35 -2.96 -1.66 -5.25
N LEU A 36 -1.69 -2.02 -5.01
CA LEU A 36 -0.55 -1.39 -5.64
C LEU A 36 -0.53 -1.62 -7.14
N ASP A 37 -0.95 -2.80 -7.60
CA ASP A 37 -1.12 -3.09 -9.03
C ASP A 37 -2.12 -2.13 -9.68
N HIS A 38 -3.27 -1.91 -9.02
CA HIS A 38 -4.28 -0.97 -9.50
C HIS A 38 -3.77 0.47 -9.51
N TYR A 39 -3.05 0.88 -8.46
CA TYR A 39 -2.47 2.22 -8.36
C TYR A 39 -1.38 2.47 -9.39
N GLU A 40 -0.49 1.51 -9.66
CA GLU A 40 0.55 1.64 -10.68
C GLU A 40 -0.03 1.81 -12.09
N LEU A 41 -1.12 1.10 -12.41
CA LEU A 41 -1.81 1.29 -13.70
C LEU A 41 -2.34 2.72 -13.81
N LEU A 42 -2.98 3.21 -12.75
CA LEU A 42 -3.54 4.56 -12.69
C LEU A 42 -2.44 5.63 -12.77
N ASP A 43 -1.34 5.50 -12.03
CA ASP A 43 -0.21 6.44 -12.06
C ASP A 43 0.50 6.42 -13.41
N ARG A 44 0.62 5.25 -14.05
CA ARG A 44 1.21 5.15 -15.39
C ARG A 44 0.38 5.91 -16.42
N ASP A 45 -0.93 5.70 -16.42
CA ASP A 45 -1.83 6.32 -17.39
C ASP A 45 -1.80 7.85 -17.23
N VAL A 46 -1.80 8.36 -15.99
CA VAL A 46 -1.66 9.80 -15.70
C VAL A 46 -0.31 10.38 -16.14
N ARG A 47 0.78 9.61 -16.02
CA ARG A 47 2.11 10.06 -16.46
C ARG A 47 2.31 10.04 -17.97
N MET A 48 1.48 9.32 -18.72
CA MET A 48 1.64 9.24 -20.18
C MET A 48 1.25 10.52 -20.91
N ASP A 49 0.35 11.31 -20.33
CA ASP A 49 -0.17 12.52 -20.98
C ASP A 49 0.57 13.80 -20.55
N ASP A 50 1.59 13.69 -19.67
CA ASP A 50 2.41 14.79 -19.09
C ASP A 50 1.58 15.97 -18.49
N LEU A 51 0.27 15.79 -18.37
CA LEU A 51 -0.69 16.77 -17.91
C LEU A 51 -1.67 16.08 -16.97
N VAL A 52 -1.47 16.23 -15.66
CA VAL A 52 -2.37 15.66 -14.67
C VAL A 52 -3.63 16.52 -14.60
N GLU A 53 -4.75 16.00 -15.12
CA GLU A 53 -6.03 16.67 -14.96
C GLU A 53 -6.54 16.56 -13.52
N PHE A 54 -7.40 17.49 -13.10
CA PHE A 54 -7.95 17.48 -11.74
C PHE A 54 -8.71 16.17 -11.42
N GLY A 55 -9.38 15.58 -12.42
CA GLY A 55 -10.06 14.29 -12.27
C GLY A 55 -9.09 13.13 -11.99
N GLU A 56 -7.95 13.12 -12.65
CA GLU A 56 -6.89 12.13 -12.49
C GLU A 56 -6.18 12.26 -11.13
N PHE A 57 -5.90 13.50 -10.72
CA PHE A 57 -5.42 13.79 -9.38
C PHE A 57 -6.38 13.25 -8.30
N LEU A 58 -7.69 13.49 -8.46
CA LEU A 58 -8.70 12.97 -7.55
C LEU A 58 -8.74 11.44 -7.56
N ALA A 59 -8.61 10.81 -8.71
CA ALA A 59 -8.58 9.35 -8.84
C ALA A 59 -7.35 8.75 -8.13
N LEU A 60 -6.16 9.30 -8.32
CA LEU A 60 -4.94 8.88 -7.62
C LEU A 60 -5.06 9.08 -6.11
N ARG A 61 -5.59 10.21 -5.67
CA ARG A 61 -5.81 10.49 -4.25
C ARG A 61 -6.82 9.52 -3.64
N GLN A 62 -7.89 9.22 -4.36
CA GLN A 62 -8.92 8.27 -3.92
C GLN A 62 -8.36 6.85 -3.87
N ALA A 63 -7.58 6.42 -4.86
CA ALA A 63 -6.92 5.12 -4.87
C ALA A 63 -5.96 4.97 -3.69
N ARG A 64 -5.12 5.99 -3.42
CA ARG A 64 -4.25 6.02 -2.23
C ARG A 64 -5.06 5.89 -0.93
N LYS A 65 -6.17 6.62 -0.82
CA LYS A 65 -7.06 6.53 0.34
C LYS A 65 -7.62 5.11 0.50
N GLN A 66 -8.10 4.50 -0.57
CA GLN A 66 -8.65 3.14 -0.54
C GLN A 66 -7.60 2.09 -0.14
N ILE A 67 -6.35 2.23 -0.60
CA ILE A 67 -5.24 1.36 -0.16
C ILE A 67 -5.11 1.42 1.36
N LEU A 68 -5.04 2.63 1.91
CA LEU A 68 -4.86 2.85 3.34
C LEU A 68 -6.05 2.33 4.16
N GLU A 69 -7.28 2.61 3.71
CA GLU A 69 -8.49 2.12 4.37
C GLU A 69 -8.58 0.59 4.37
N ARG A 70 -8.20 -0.07 3.26
CA ARG A 70 -8.18 -1.53 3.17
C ARG A 70 -7.09 -2.13 4.05
N ALA A 71 -5.87 -1.60 3.99
CA ALA A 71 -4.77 -2.06 4.85
C ALA A 71 -5.14 -1.95 6.33
N LEU A 72 -5.76 -0.83 6.73
CA LEU A 72 -6.26 -0.64 8.08
C LEU A 72 -7.36 -1.64 8.43
N ALA A 73 -8.33 -1.85 7.56
CA ALA A 73 -9.41 -2.80 7.80
C ALA A 73 -8.90 -4.25 7.93
N THR A 74 -7.90 -4.63 7.14
CA THR A 74 -7.25 -5.95 7.23
C THR A 74 -6.51 -6.11 8.55
N ALA A 75 -5.71 -5.11 8.95
CA ALA A 75 -5.00 -5.14 10.23
C ALA A 75 -5.96 -5.18 11.43
N PHE A 76 -7.15 -4.58 11.33
CA PHE A 76 -8.16 -4.56 12.40
C PHE A 76 -9.15 -5.75 12.35
N ALA A 77 -8.99 -6.71 11.44
CA ALA A 77 -9.99 -7.75 11.20
C ALA A 77 -10.26 -8.63 12.42
N ASP A 78 -9.27 -8.85 13.28
CA ASP A 78 -9.36 -9.62 14.52
C ASP A 78 -9.74 -8.76 15.75
N GLY A 79 -9.95 -7.45 15.55
CA GLY A 79 -10.27 -6.47 16.58
C GLY A 79 -9.08 -5.95 17.39
N ARG A 80 -7.85 -6.28 17.00
CA ARG A 80 -6.61 -5.78 17.61
C ARG A 80 -5.64 -5.37 16.50
N VAL A 81 -4.60 -4.62 16.85
CA VAL A 81 -3.49 -4.33 15.94
C VAL A 81 -2.23 -4.54 16.75
N THR A 82 -1.45 -5.53 16.34
CA THR A 82 -0.14 -5.85 16.92
C THR A 82 0.87 -4.74 16.63
N ASP A 83 2.00 -4.76 17.33
CA ASP A 83 3.05 -3.78 17.07
C ASP A 83 3.68 -3.97 15.67
N ASP A 84 3.72 -5.20 15.15
CA ASP A 84 4.24 -5.51 13.82
C ASP A 84 3.30 -5.04 12.71
N GLU A 85 1.99 -5.29 12.84
CA GLU A 85 0.98 -4.72 11.93
C GLU A 85 0.98 -3.19 11.98
N ARG A 86 1.19 -2.61 13.17
CA ARG A 86 1.32 -1.14 13.30
C ARG A 86 2.55 -0.64 12.53
N GLN A 87 3.70 -1.30 12.63
CA GLN A 87 4.88 -0.94 11.87
C GLN A 87 4.64 -1.04 10.37
N LEU A 88 3.99 -2.11 9.91
CA LEU A 88 3.61 -2.28 8.51
C LEU A 88 2.69 -1.15 8.04
N LEU A 89 1.66 -0.79 8.81
CA LEU A 89 0.75 0.31 8.48
C LEU A 89 1.47 1.66 8.39
N VAL A 90 2.35 1.97 9.35
CA VAL A 90 3.15 3.21 9.30
C VAL A 90 4.01 3.21 8.05
N ARG A 91 4.67 2.10 7.74
CA ARG A 91 5.55 2.05 6.57
C ARG A 91 4.77 2.19 5.27
N ILE A 92 3.60 1.56 5.15
CA ILE A 92 2.70 1.73 3.99
C ILE A 92 2.37 3.22 3.76
N ILE A 93 2.08 3.99 4.82
CA ILE A 93 1.78 5.42 4.70
C ILE A 93 2.98 6.21 4.15
N GLU A 94 4.19 5.87 4.58
CA GLU A 94 5.44 6.55 4.22
C GLU A 94 5.89 6.24 2.79
N VAL A 95 5.74 5.00 2.34
CA VAL A 95 6.25 4.54 1.04
C VAL A 95 5.25 4.76 -0.09
N LEU A 96 3.95 4.87 0.23
CA LEU A 96 2.95 5.20 -0.78
C LEU A 96 3.19 6.62 -1.33
N PRO A 97 3.26 6.79 -2.66
CA PRO A 97 3.53 8.08 -3.29
C PRO A 97 2.57 9.15 -2.79
N LEU A 98 3.12 10.31 -2.44
CA LEU A 98 2.32 11.50 -2.18
C LEU A 98 1.81 12.03 -3.52
N VAL A 99 0.49 12.08 -3.67
CA VAL A 99 -0.14 12.78 -4.78
C VAL A 99 0.02 14.28 -4.50
N ARG A 100 0.86 14.96 -5.28
CA ARG A 100 1.21 16.38 -5.14
C ARG A 100 0.88 17.14 -6.41
#